data_AF-A0A945C8Y2-F1
#
_entry.id   AF-A0A945C8Y2-F1
#
_cell.length_a   1.000
_cell.length_b   1.000
_cell.length_c   1.000
_cell.angle_alpha   90.00
_cell.angle_beta   90.00
_cell.angle_gamma   90.00
#
_symmetry.space_group_name_H-M   'P 1'
#
loop_
_entity.id
_entity.type
_entity.pdbx_description
1 polymer ?
#
loop_
_entity_poly.entity_id
_entity_poly.type
_entity_poly.pdbx_seq_one_letter_code
_entity_poly.pdbx_strand_id
1 'polypeptide(L)'
;MKKCSKCKRMLDEYDFNWKVKNKKRATHCRDCSRAYIKDHYQKNKKYYLKKAIKRNKDQKEKSLDFISKYLQSHSCVDCGEKDILVLEFDHINRSEKKDGIGSIIRKRLSLDVLKEEVLKCEVRCANCHRRKTEKENGSWRLKYSASSSVD
;
A
#
# COMPACT_ATOMS: atom_id res chain seq x y z
N MET A 1 -14.97 -39.29 -19.28
CA MET A 1 -16.31 -38.91 -18.80
C MET A 1 -16.40 -39.11 -17.29
N LYS A 2 -16.90 -38.12 -16.54
CA LYS A 2 -16.96 -38.11 -15.07
C LYS A 2 -18.28 -37.55 -14.56
N LYS A 3 -18.86 -38.17 -13.52
CA LYS A 3 -20.10 -37.70 -12.89
C LYS A 3 -19.82 -36.58 -11.88
N CYS A 4 -20.54 -35.45 -12.02
CA CYS A 4 -20.49 -34.39 -11.02
C CYS A 4 -21.21 -34.82 -9.73
N SER A 5 -20.56 -34.71 -8.57
CA SER A 5 -21.15 -35.09 -7.29
C SER A 5 -22.32 -34.19 -6.85
N LYS A 6 -22.42 -32.97 -7.39
CA LYS A 6 -23.45 -31.97 -7.06
C LYS A 6 -24.64 -32.02 -8.02
N CYS A 7 -24.44 -31.69 -9.30
CA CYS A 7 -25.53 -31.66 -10.30
C CYS A 7 -25.80 -33.01 -10.99
N LYS A 8 -25.04 -34.06 -10.65
CA LYS A 8 -25.21 -35.44 -11.13
C LYS A 8 -25.06 -35.67 -12.65
N ARG A 9 -24.81 -34.63 -13.45
CA ARG A 9 -24.51 -34.72 -14.89
C ARG A 9 -23.21 -35.47 -15.16
N MET A 10 -23.16 -36.21 -16.26
CA MET A 10 -21.95 -36.79 -16.85
C MET A 10 -21.29 -35.75 -17.74
N LEU A 11 -20.04 -35.39 -17.44
CA LEU A 11 -19.31 -34.31 -18.10
C LEU A 11 -17.89 -34.77 -18.45
N ASP A 12 -17.20 -33.99 -19.27
CA ASP A 12 -15.80 -34.26 -19.54
C ASP A 12 -14.94 -33.97 -18.29
N GLU A 13 -13.80 -34.65 -18.12
CA GLU A 13 -12.91 -34.39 -16.98
C GLU A 13 -12.34 -32.96 -16.97
N TYR A 14 -12.22 -32.32 -18.14
CA TYR A 14 -11.81 -30.93 -18.27
C TYR A 14 -12.86 -29.95 -17.70
N ASP A 15 -14.13 -30.34 -17.56
CA ASP A 15 -15.17 -29.54 -16.91
C ASP A 15 -15.04 -29.49 -15.38
N PHE A 16 -13.99 -30.11 -14.81
CA PHE A 16 -13.71 -30.13 -13.38
C PHE A 16 -12.44 -29.34 -13.07
N ASN A 17 -12.50 -28.52 -12.02
CA ASN A 17 -11.32 -27.81 -11.51
C ASN A 17 -10.27 -28.80 -11.00
N TRP A 18 -9.00 -28.39 -10.98
CA TRP A 18 -7.97 -29.12 -10.26
C TRP A 18 -8.19 -28.99 -8.75
N LYS A 19 -8.30 -30.13 -8.05
CA LYS A 19 -8.21 -30.17 -6.57
C LYS A 19 -6.75 -30.17 -6.14
N VAL A 20 -5.92 -30.92 -6.85
CA VAL A 20 -4.45 -30.89 -6.75
C VAL A 20 -3.92 -30.72 -8.17
N LYS A 21 -3.14 -29.66 -8.41
CA LYS A 21 -2.65 -29.27 -9.74
C LYS A 21 -1.98 -30.47 -10.41
N ASN A 22 -2.42 -30.80 -11.63
CA ASN A 22 -1.91 -31.89 -12.46
C ASN A 22 -1.97 -33.31 -11.83
N LYS A 23 -2.67 -33.49 -10.70
CA LYS A 23 -2.78 -34.80 -10.03
C LYS A 23 -4.21 -35.27 -9.85
N LYS A 24 -5.12 -34.37 -9.46
CA LYS A 24 -6.49 -34.77 -9.09
C LYS A 24 -7.52 -33.72 -9.45
N ARG A 25 -8.54 -34.12 -10.21
CA ARG A 25 -9.73 -33.31 -10.51
C ARG A 25 -10.70 -33.28 -9.32
N ALA A 26 -11.38 -32.15 -9.12
CA ALA A 26 -12.46 -31.99 -8.15
C ALA A 26 -13.62 -32.95 -8.43
N THR A 27 -14.47 -33.18 -7.43
CA THR A 27 -15.63 -34.08 -7.52
C THR A 27 -16.87 -33.40 -8.11
N HIS A 28 -16.92 -32.06 -8.07
CA HIS A 28 -17.99 -31.25 -8.64
C HIS A 28 -17.46 -30.43 -9.82
N CYS A 29 -18.31 -30.19 -10.82
CA CYS A 29 -17.90 -29.47 -12.03
C CYS A 29 -17.63 -27.97 -11.78
N ARG A 30 -17.04 -27.29 -12.75
CA ARG A 30 -16.71 -25.86 -12.72
C ARG A 30 -17.93 -25.00 -12.43
N ASP A 31 -19.08 -25.27 -13.04
CA ASP A 31 -20.30 -24.48 -12.81
C ASP A 31 -20.81 -24.65 -11.38
N CYS A 32 -20.82 -25.89 -10.89
CA CYS A 32 -21.17 -26.20 -9.50
C CYS A 32 -20.21 -25.52 -8.51
N SER A 33 -18.92 -25.44 -8.86
CA SER A 33 -17.89 -24.72 -8.10
C SER A 33 -18.19 -23.22 -8.08
N ARG A 34 -18.42 -22.61 -9.25
CA ARG A 34 -18.70 -21.17 -9.40
C ARG A 34 -19.95 -20.77 -8.62
N ALA A 35 -21.03 -21.54 -8.75
CA ALA A 35 -22.27 -21.33 -8.01
C ALA A 35 -22.05 -21.42 -6.50
N TYR A 36 -21.28 -22.42 -6.04
CA TYR A 36 -20.92 -22.57 -4.62
C TYR A 36 -20.10 -21.39 -4.11
N ILE A 37 -19.04 -20.98 -4.83
CA ILE A 37 -18.18 -19.86 -4.43
C ILE A 37 -19.00 -18.56 -4.35
N LYS A 38 -19.87 -18.31 -5.34
CA LYS A 38 -20.74 -17.13 -5.35
C LYS A 38 -21.68 -17.13 -4.13
N ASP A 39 -22.38 -18.23 -3.88
CA ASP A 39 -23.29 -18.37 -2.73
C ASP A 39 -22.55 -18.23 -1.39
N HIS A 40 -21.40 -18.91 -1.26
CA HIS A 40 -20.54 -18.81 -0.08
C HIS A 40 -20.10 -17.37 0.18
N TYR A 41 -19.66 -16.64 -0.86
CA TYR A 41 -19.26 -15.24 -0.71
C TYR A 41 -20.43 -14.36 -0.28
N GLN A 42 -21.63 -14.53 -0.86
CA GLN A 42 -22.80 -13.74 -0.47
C GLN A 42 -23.22 -14.00 0.98
N LYS A 43 -23.29 -15.28 1.39
CA LYS A 43 -23.63 -15.67 2.76
C LYS A 43 -22.62 -15.15 3.79
N ASN A 44 -21.33 -15.13 3.42
CA ASN A 44 -20.25 -14.71 4.30
C ASN A 44 -19.78 -13.27 4.06
N LYS A 45 -20.47 -12.48 3.23
CA LYS A 45 -20.05 -11.12 2.86
C LYS A 45 -19.81 -10.26 4.10
N LYS A 46 -20.72 -10.30 5.07
CA LYS A 46 -20.60 -9.57 6.35
C LYS A 46 -19.35 -9.99 7.14
N TYR A 47 -19.02 -11.28 7.15
CA TYR A 47 -17.81 -11.78 7.81
C TYR A 47 -16.54 -11.22 7.15
N TYR A 48 -16.43 -11.29 5.82
CA TYR A 48 -15.27 -10.77 5.11
C TYR A 48 -15.13 -9.25 5.23
N LEU A 49 -16.25 -8.51 5.21
CA LEU A 49 -16.25 -7.07 5.47
C LEU A 49 -15.73 -6.75 6.88
N LYS A 50 -16.25 -7.42 7.92
CA LYS A 50 -15.76 -7.24 9.30
C LYS A 50 -14.27 -7.56 9.42
N LYS A 51 -13.83 -8.66 8.81
CA LYS A 51 -12.41 -9.07 8.79
C LYS A 51 -11.54 -8.03 8.08
N ALA A 52 -12.00 -7.49 6.96
CA ALA A 52 -11.30 -6.45 6.20
C ALA A 52 -11.22 -5.14 7.00
N ILE A 53 -12.30 -4.72 7.66
CA ILE A 53 -12.32 -3.52 8.52
C ILE A 53 -11.29 -3.65 9.65
N LYS A 54 -11.31 -4.78 10.38
CA LYS A 54 -10.34 -5.04 11.47
C LYS A 54 -8.91 -4.98 10.94
N ARG A 55 -8.61 -5.75 9.88
CA ARG A 55 -7.27 -5.76 9.26
C ARG A 55 -6.83 -4.36 8.81
N ASN A 56 -7.73 -3.59 8.21
CA ASN A 56 -7.42 -2.25 7.71
C ASN A 56 -7.17 -1.26 8.86
N LYS A 57 -7.87 -1.41 10.00
CA LYS A 57 -7.61 -0.65 11.22
C LYS A 57 -6.22 -0.99 11.78
N ASP A 58 -5.97 -2.28 12.01
CA ASP A 58 -4.70 -2.78 12.55
C ASP A 58 -3.51 -2.36 11.69
N GLN A 59 -3.65 -2.43 10.36
CA GLN A 59 -2.60 -2.02 9.43
C GLN A 59 -2.33 -0.51 9.49
N LYS A 60 -3.39 0.32 9.61
CA LYS A 60 -3.24 1.77 9.75
C LYS A 60 -2.50 2.11 11.05
N GLU A 61 -2.91 1.49 12.16
CA GLU A 61 -2.29 1.72 13.47
C GLU A 61 -0.81 1.35 13.47
N LYS A 62 -0.45 0.18 12.92
CA LYS A 62 0.96 -0.23 12.77
C LYS A 62 1.77 0.73 11.90
N SER A 63 1.20 1.21 10.81
CA SER A 63 1.88 2.17 9.93
C SER A 63 2.10 3.52 10.61
N LEU A 64 1.10 4.01 11.35
CA LEU A 64 1.20 5.27 12.10
C LEU A 64 2.21 5.15 13.24
N ASP A 65 2.17 4.08 14.03
CA ASP A 65 3.14 3.82 15.10
C ASP A 65 4.58 3.80 14.58
N PHE A 66 4.82 3.10 13.47
CA PHE A 66 6.13 3.06 12.82
C PHE A 66 6.61 4.46 12.39
N ILE A 67 5.77 5.21 11.69
CA ILE A 67 6.11 6.55 11.21
C ILE A 67 6.35 7.51 12.37
N SER A 68 5.48 7.51 13.38
CA SER A 68 5.63 8.38 14.54
C SER A 68 6.95 8.11 15.27
N LYS A 69 7.32 6.83 15.46
CA LYS A 69 8.62 6.46 16.04
C LYS A 69 9.79 6.91 15.17
N TYR A 70 9.68 6.75 13.86
CA TYR A 70 10.71 7.18 12.92
C TYR A 70 10.92 8.70 12.97
N LEU A 71 9.85 9.49 12.91
CA LEU A 71 9.93 10.95 12.97
C LEU A 71 10.39 11.46 14.34
N GLN A 72 10.09 10.76 15.44
CA GLN A 72 10.61 11.13 16.77
C GLN A 72 12.13 10.93 16.90
N SER A 73 12.73 10.01 16.13
CA SER A 73 14.17 9.74 16.16
C SER A 73 14.97 10.47 15.09
N HIS A 74 14.32 11.20 14.18
CA HIS A 74 14.97 11.88 13.06
C HIS A 74 14.51 13.34 13.00
N SER A 75 15.47 14.27 13.06
CA SER A 75 15.21 15.69 12.80
C SER A 75 15.28 16.02 11.31
N CYS A 76 14.81 17.21 10.94
CA CYS A 76 15.02 17.77 9.61
C CYS A 76 16.51 17.77 9.25
N VAL A 77 16.86 17.15 8.12
CA VAL A 77 18.26 17.06 7.65
C VAL A 77 18.87 18.42 7.31
N ASP A 78 18.05 19.43 7.00
CA ASP A 78 18.53 20.74 6.56
C ASP A 78 18.67 21.77 7.70
N CYS A 79 17.77 21.74 8.70
CA CYS A 79 17.72 22.75 9.76
C CYS A 79 17.63 22.21 11.19
N GLY A 80 17.58 20.88 11.37
CA GLY A 80 17.55 20.27 12.70
C GLY A 80 16.22 20.36 13.45
N GLU A 81 15.14 20.87 12.84
CA GLU A 81 13.78 20.85 13.40
C GLU A 81 13.38 19.43 13.86
N LYS A 82 12.74 19.33 15.03
CA LYS A 82 12.36 18.07 15.68
C LYS A 82 10.85 17.93 15.89
N ASP A 83 10.08 18.99 15.73
CA ASP A 83 8.63 18.93 15.90
C ASP A 83 8.00 18.06 14.80
N ILE A 84 7.54 16.88 15.21
CA ILE A 84 6.91 15.88 14.34
C ILE A 84 5.72 16.44 13.55
N LEU A 85 5.07 17.50 14.04
CA LEU A 85 3.92 18.11 13.37
C LEU A 85 4.30 18.77 12.05
N VAL A 86 5.55 19.19 11.90
CA VAL A 86 6.06 19.86 10.68
C VAL A 86 7.04 19.01 9.88
N LEU A 87 7.38 17.80 10.35
CA LEU A 87 8.26 16.90 9.63
C LEU A 87 7.53 16.12 8.54
N GLU A 88 8.19 16.00 7.40
CA GLU A 88 7.73 15.31 6.20
C GLU A 88 8.80 14.34 5.70
N PHE A 89 8.37 13.28 5.02
CA PHE A 89 9.26 12.42 4.25
C PHE A 89 9.45 13.01 2.86
N ASP A 90 10.66 13.46 2.56
CA ASP A 90 11.05 13.95 1.24
C ASP A 90 11.91 12.90 0.54
N HIS A 91 11.48 12.47 -0.64
CA HIS A 91 12.20 11.48 -1.43
C HIS A 91 13.57 12.00 -1.86
N ILE A 92 14.61 11.20 -1.66
CA ILE A 92 15.98 11.50 -2.09
C ILE A 92 16.02 11.65 -3.61
N ASN A 93 15.45 10.68 -4.33
CA ASN A 93 15.26 10.72 -5.76
C ASN A 93 13.77 10.64 -6.12
N ARG A 94 13.23 11.74 -6.64
CA ARG A 94 11.81 11.85 -7.00
C ARG A 94 11.39 10.90 -8.13
N SER A 95 12.34 10.43 -8.95
CA SER A 95 12.08 9.48 -10.04
C SER A 95 11.94 8.03 -9.55
N GLU A 96 12.39 7.72 -8.34
CA GLU A 96 12.36 6.36 -7.75
C GLU A 96 11.13 6.11 -6.87
N LYS A 97 10.29 7.13 -6.65
CA LYS A 97 9.08 6.99 -5.84
C LYS A 97 8.07 6.10 -6.55
N LYS A 98 7.57 5.07 -5.86
CA LYS A 98 6.42 4.29 -6.36
C LYS A 98 5.10 4.90 -5.90
N ASP A 99 5.08 5.49 -4.70
CA ASP A 99 3.91 6.14 -4.12
C ASP A 99 4.34 7.03 -2.94
N GLY A 100 3.53 8.01 -2.54
CA GLY A 100 3.83 8.82 -1.35
C GLY A 100 3.58 8.04 -0.06
N ILE A 101 4.36 8.30 1.01
CA ILE A 101 4.17 7.67 2.33
C ILE A 101 2.71 7.76 2.81
N GLY A 102 2.09 8.95 2.72
CA GLY A 102 0.67 9.12 3.06
C GLY A 102 -0.30 8.29 2.22
N SER A 103 0.03 8.04 0.94
CA SER A 103 -0.76 7.21 0.04
C SER A 103 -0.64 5.73 0.39
N ILE A 104 0.56 5.24 0.73
CA ILE A 104 0.80 3.87 1.23
C ILE A 104 -0.06 3.59 2.46
N ILE A 105 -0.04 4.51 3.44
CA ILE A 105 -0.87 4.41 4.64
C ILE A 105 -2.35 4.39 4.26
N ARG A 106 -2.80 5.33 3.41
CA ARG A 106 -4.20 5.45 2.97
C ARG A 106 -4.70 4.17 2.29
N LYS A 107 -3.88 3.58 1.43
CA LYS A 107 -4.16 2.35 0.68
C LYS A 107 -4.06 1.08 1.56
N ARG A 108 -3.58 1.19 2.80
CA ARG A 108 -3.42 0.07 3.74
C ARG A 108 -2.50 -1.01 3.20
N LEU A 109 -1.40 -0.60 2.55
CA LEU A 109 -0.35 -1.54 2.13
C LEU A 109 0.38 -2.11 3.35
N SER A 110 1.17 -3.17 3.11
CA SER A 110 1.90 -3.84 4.19
C SER A 110 2.93 -2.90 4.84
N LEU A 111 3.30 -3.23 6.07
CA LEU A 111 4.34 -2.49 6.79
C LEU A 111 5.70 -2.57 6.07
N ASP A 112 5.98 -3.68 5.39
CA ASP A 112 7.24 -3.86 4.66
C ASP A 112 7.35 -2.90 3.47
N VAL A 113 6.27 -2.74 2.69
CA VAL A 113 6.22 -1.75 1.60
C VAL A 113 6.42 -0.33 2.14
N LEU A 114 5.85 -0.03 3.31
CA LEU A 114 6.05 1.27 3.95
C LEU A 114 7.52 1.48 4.37
N LYS A 115 8.15 0.48 4.99
CA LYS A 115 9.56 0.54 5.39
C LYS A 115 10.47 0.72 4.18
N GLU A 116 10.26 -0.05 3.12
CA GLU A 116 11.01 0.07 1.87
C GLU A 116 10.90 1.47 1.26
N GLU A 117 9.72 2.11 1.34
CA GLU A 117 9.57 3.47 0.83
C GLU A 117 10.22 4.51 1.74
N VAL A 118 10.13 4.36 3.07
CA VAL A 118 10.79 5.25 4.03
C VAL A 118 12.31 5.26 3.83
N LEU A 119 12.93 4.14 3.47
CA LEU A 119 14.37 4.07 3.19
C LEU A 119 14.82 4.91 1.98
N LYS A 120 13.89 5.34 1.12
CA LYS A 120 14.16 6.22 -0.02
C LYS A 120 13.93 7.69 0.29
N CYS A 121 13.58 8.00 1.53
CA CYS A 121 13.23 9.33 1.99
C CYS A 121 14.23 9.82 3.03
N GLU A 122 14.40 11.13 3.05
CA GLU A 122 14.98 11.87 4.17
C GLU A 122 13.87 12.58 4.94
N VAL A 123 14.11 12.85 6.22
CA VAL A 123 13.19 13.64 7.03
C VAL A 123 13.54 15.11 6.86
N ARG A 124 12.58 15.91 6.41
CA ARG A 124 12.70 17.37 6.25
C ARG A 124 11.49 18.06 6.85
N CYS A 125 11.67 19.24 7.44
CA CYS A 125 10.50 20.04 7.81
C CYS A 125 9.83 20.61 6.54
N ALA A 126 8.53 20.88 6.62
CA ALA A 126 7.71 21.37 5.51
C ALA A 126 8.30 22.65 4.85
N ASN A 127 8.94 23.52 5.64
CA ASN A 127 9.58 24.74 5.13
C ASN A 127 10.83 24.43 4.31
N CYS A 128 11.74 23.58 4.80
CA CYS A 128 12.94 23.19 4.07
C CYS A 128 12.60 22.36 2.82
N HIS A 129 11.64 21.45 2.93
CA HIS A 129 11.14 20.68 1.79
C HIS A 129 10.52 21.57 0.70
N ARG A 130 9.73 22.58 1.08
CA ARG A 130 9.22 23.60 0.14
C ARG A 130 10.35 24.34 -0.54
N ARG A 131 11.33 24.85 0.23
CA ARG A 131 12.49 25.57 -0.31
C ARG A 131 13.28 24.73 -1.30
N LYS A 132 13.57 23.47 -0.96
CA LYS A 132 14.25 22.52 -1.85
C LYS A 132 13.46 22.36 -3.16
N THR A 133 12.16 22.11 -3.07
CA THR A 133 11.28 21.96 -4.25
C THR A 133 11.29 23.21 -5.14
N GLU A 134 11.16 24.40 -4.56
CA GLU A 134 11.15 25.65 -5.33
C GLU A 134 12.51 25.92 -5.99
N LYS A 135 13.62 25.52 -5.35
CA LYS A 135 14.98 25.57 -5.91
C LYS A 135 15.14 24.60 -7.09
N GLU A 136 14.78 23.33 -6.91
CA GLU A 136 14.87 22.29 -7.94
C GLU A 136 14.04 22.61 -9.19
N ASN A 137 12.87 23.21 -9.00
CA ASN A 137 11.97 23.55 -10.11
C ASN A 137 12.27 24.90 -10.76
N GLY A 138 13.32 25.63 -10.33
CA GLY A 138 13.67 26.93 -10.89
C GLY A 138 12.57 27.99 -10.71
N SER A 139 11.91 28.00 -9.56
CA SER A 139 10.78 28.89 -9.29
C SER A 139 11.12 30.37 -9.49
N TRP A 140 10.16 31.14 -10.02
CA TRP A 140 10.28 32.59 -10.17
C TRP A 140 10.57 33.30 -8.83
N ARG A 141 10.15 32.71 -7.71
CA ARG A 141 10.38 33.25 -6.36
C ARG A 141 11.86 33.34 -6.01
N LEU A 142 12.72 32.53 -6.63
CA LEU A 142 14.17 32.55 -6.38
C LEU A 142 14.77 33.93 -6.71
N LYS A 143 14.26 34.60 -7.76
CA LYS A 143 14.69 35.95 -8.18
C LYS A 143 14.50 37.02 -7.11
N TYR A 144 13.53 36.82 -6.22
CA TYR A 144 13.15 37.76 -5.16
C TYR A 144 13.45 37.20 -3.76
N SER A 145 14.07 36.03 -3.68
CA SER A 145 14.48 35.44 -2.41
C SER A 145 15.74 36.13 -1.91
N ALA A 146 15.87 36.35 -0.60
CA ALA A 146 16.95 37.08 0.05
C ALA A 146 18.38 36.49 -0.15
N SER A 147 18.53 35.48 -1.01
CA SER A 147 19.80 34.84 -1.37
C SER A 147 20.41 35.38 -2.67
N SER A 148 19.85 36.43 -3.27
CA SER A 148 20.37 37.08 -4.50
C SER A 148 21.28 38.27 -4.23
N SER A 149 22.09 38.19 -3.17
CA SER A 149 23.15 39.16 -2.88
C SER A 149 24.40 38.41 -2.46
N VAL A 150 25.13 37.92 -3.46
CA VAL A 150 26.56 37.64 -3.32
C VAL A 150 27.21 38.51 -4.39
N ASP A 151 27.91 39.53 -3.92
CA ASP A 151 28.81 40.37 -4.71
C ASP A 151 29.93 39.53 -5.34
#